data_AF-A0A224XMQ8-F1
#
_entry.id   AF-A0A224XMQ8-F1
#
_cell.length_a   1.000
_cell.length_b   1.000
_cell.length_c   1.000
_cell.angle_alpha   90.00
_cell.angle_beta   90.00
_cell.angle_gamma   90.00
#
_symmetry.space_group_name_H-M   'P 1'
#
loop_
_entity.id
_entity.type
_entity.pdbx_description
1 polymer ?
#
loop_
_entity_poly.entity_id
_entity_poly.type
_entity_poly.pdbx_seq_one_letter_code
_entity_poly.pdbx_strand_id
1 'polypeptide(L)'
;MRRALLFYTSVAEFLLQVLTDAPYNYNPQLPLPQEPPLTFAALPEWYVEDIAEFLLFVLQYMPSVVADGLDDTLVTWLLVCVCTPQAIKNPYLVAKVVEVLFVLHSGILPRNQPLYLKIMNHPISEVHLASYLMKFYTDVETTGSSSEFYDKFTIRYHISLILKSMWESPVHRDAIIKESKSGKQFVKFINMLMNDTTFLLDESLESLKRIHEVQEMMADQTKWFQLPTDQQQSRTRQLVADERQCRSYLTLARETVDMFHYLTVEIKEPFLRLELVERLSAMLNFNLQQLCGPKCKNLKVNTPEKYGWEPRRLLGQLVDIYLHLDCDEFASAIAQVLLELFPLRTY
;
A
#
# COMPACT_ATOMS: atom_id res chain seq x y z
N MET A 1 -17.19 22.87 -14.43
CA MET A 1 -16.92 21.47 -14.00
C MET A 1 -17.39 20.42 -15.00
N ARG A 2 -18.70 20.19 -15.23
CA ARG A 2 -19.15 19.14 -16.18
C ARG A 2 -18.53 19.25 -17.59
N ARG A 3 -18.47 20.46 -18.16
CA ARG A 3 -17.79 20.71 -19.45
C ARG A 3 -16.29 20.42 -19.43
N ALA A 4 -15.63 20.66 -18.28
CA ALA A 4 -14.21 20.34 -18.12
C ALA A 4 -13.99 18.82 -18.02
N LEU A 5 -14.88 18.08 -17.34
CA LEU A 5 -14.84 16.62 -17.33
C LEU A 5 -15.01 16.04 -18.75
N LEU A 6 -15.95 16.58 -19.54
CA LEU A 6 -16.09 16.20 -20.94
C LEU A 6 -14.83 16.51 -21.77
N PHE A 7 -14.23 17.68 -21.57
CA PHE A 7 -12.96 18.02 -22.23
C PHE A 7 -11.86 17.01 -21.88
N TYR A 8 -11.63 16.71 -20.60
CA TYR A 8 -10.64 15.73 -20.19
C TYR A 8 -10.95 14.31 -20.64
N THR A 9 -12.23 13.97 -20.84
CA THR A 9 -12.63 12.71 -21.50
C THR A 9 -12.16 12.68 -22.95
N SER A 10 -12.37 13.76 -23.72
CA SER A 10 -11.86 13.86 -25.09
C SER A 10 -10.33 13.88 -25.17
N VAL A 11 -9.64 14.42 -24.15
CA VAL A 11 -8.18 14.32 -24.06
C VAL A 11 -7.76 12.87 -23.81
N ALA A 12 -8.41 12.16 -22.89
CA ALA A 12 -8.14 10.74 -22.64
C ALA A 12 -8.39 9.87 -23.88
N GLU A 13 -9.47 10.12 -24.63
CA GLU A 13 -9.74 9.50 -25.92
C GLU A 13 -8.59 9.71 -26.92
N PHE A 14 -8.11 10.95 -27.05
CA PHE A 14 -6.98 11.28 -27.92
C PHE A 14 -5.71 10.54 -27.48
N LEU A 15 -5.39 10.54 -26.18
CA LEU A 15 -4.20 9.88 -25.65
C LEU A 15 -4.24 8.36 -25.87
N LEU A 16 -5.40 7.71 -25.68
CA LEU A 16 -5.59 6.29 -25.96
C LEU A 16 -5.34 5.98 -27.44
N GLN A 17 -5.88 6.78 -28.36
CA GLN A 17 -5.68 6.58 -29.80
C GLN A 17 -4.22 6.72 -30.19
N VAL A 18 -3.52 7.74 -29.68
CA VAL A 18 -2.10 7.96 -29.98
C VAL A 18 -1.21 6.86 -29.36
N LEU A 19 -1.55 6.38 -28.17
CA LEU A 19 -0.81 5.30 -27.50
C LEU A 19 -0.97 3.95 -28.22
N THR A 20 -2.15 3.69 -28.77
CA THR A 20 -2.50 2.37 -29.35
C THR A 20 -2.34 2.31 -30.87
N ASP A 21 -2.11 3.44 -31.52
CA ASP A 21 -2.12 3.61 -32.98
C ASP A 21 -3.40 3.04 -33.64
N ALA A 22 -4.51 3.05 -32.88
CA ALA A 22 -5.79 2.46 -33.26
C ALA A 22 -6.90 3.53 -33.19
N PRO A 23 -7.19 4.24 -34.30
CA PRO A 23 -8.18 5.30 -34.30
C PRO A 23 -9.57 4.74 -33.93
N TYR A 24 -10.28 5.46 -33.06
CA TYR A 24 -11.61 5.09 -32.54
C TYR A 24 -11.68 3.77 -31.74
N ASN A 25 -10.54 3.17 -31.38
CA ASN A 25 -10.50 2.06 -30.44
C ASN A 25 -10.12 2.55 -29.04
N TYR A 26 -11.12 2.59 -28.16
CA TYR A 26 -10.96 3.05 -26.77
C TYR A 26 -10.78 1.91 -25.77
N ASN A 27 -10.83 0.65 -26.22
CA ASN A 27 -10.69 -0.55 -25.39
C ASN A 27 -9.53 -1.42 -25.89
N PRO A 28 -8.27 -1.01 -25.64
CA PRO A 28 -7.12 -1.77 -26.10
C PRO A 28 -7.02 -3.12 -25.39
N GLN A 29 -6.47 -4.10 -26.12
CA GLN A 29 -6.06 -5.37 -25.52
C GLN A 29 -4.69 -5.21 -24.88
N LEU A 30 -4.55 -5.64 -23.63
CA LEU A 30 -3.29 -5.63 -22.90
C LEU A 30 -2.60 -7.01 -22.92
N PRO A 31 -1.27 -7.08 -22.79
CA PRO A 31 -0.33 -5.96 -22.62
C PRO A 31 -0.09 -5.20 -23.93
N LEU A 32 0.10 -3.87 -23.83
CA LEU A 32 0.60 -3.08 -24.95
C LEU A 32 2.07 -3.41 -25.27
N PRO A 33 2.57 -3.06 -26.48
CA PRO A 33 3.98 -3.15 -26.82
C PRO A 33 4.91 -2.51 -25.75
N GLN A 34 6.14 -3.03 -25.65
CA GLN A 34 7.13 -2.54 -24.68
C GLN A 34 7.58 -1.10 -24.99
N GLU A 35 7.69 -0.76 -26.27
CA GLU A 35 8.00 0.59 -26.71
C GLU A 35 6.71 1.29 -27.16
N PRO A 36 6.32 2.42 -26.51
CA PRO A 36 5.18 3.18 -26.97
C PRO A 36 5.49 3.85 -28.33
N PRO A 37 4.45 4.18 -29.14
CA PRO A 37 4.65 4.94 -30.37
C PRO A 37 5.43 6.24 -30.12
N LEU A 38 6.35 6.60 -31.04
CA LEU A 38 7.15 7.82 -30.91
C LEU A 38 6.29 9.09 -30.82
N THR A 39 5.13 9.08 -31.46
CA THR A 39 4.12 10.14 -31.39
C THR A 39 3.59 10.32 -29.97
N PHE A 40 3.30 9.22 -29.26
CA PHE A 40 2.89 9.26 -27.85
C PHE A 40 4.06 9.70 -26.96
N ALA A 41 5.25 9.13 -27.17
CA ALA A 41 6.43 9.45 -26.37
C ALA A 41 6.90 10.90 -26.51
N ALA A 42 6.50 11.60 -27.58
CA ALA A 42 6.76 13.02 -27.79
C ALA A 42 5.74 13.95 -27.10
N LEU A 43 4.63 13.41 -26.58
CA LEU A 43 3.64 14.21 -25.87
C LEU A 43 4.16 14.64 -24.50
N PRO A 44 3.87 15.88 -24.07
CA PRO A 44 4.15 16.33 -22.72
C PRO A 44 3.44 15.49 -21.64
N GLU A 45 4.15 15.24 -20.54
CA GLU A 45 3.63 14.49 -19.39
C GLU A 45 2.44 15.17 -18.68
N TRP A 46 2.34 16.51 -18.78
CA TRP A 46 1.29 17.27 -18.12
C TRP A 46 -0.12 16.89 -18.57
N TYR A 47 -0.29 16.28 -19.76
CA TYR A 47 -1.59 15.75 -20.19
C TYR A 47 -2.14 14.70 -19.22
N VAL A 48 -1.28 13.80 -18.71
CA VAL A 48 -1.65 12.79 -17.72
C VAL A 48 -1.88 13.44 -16.36
N GLU A 49 -0.97 14.35 -15.99
CA GLU A 49 -1.00 15.05 -14.70
C GLU A 49 -2.28 15.87 -14.52
N ASP A 50 -2.63 16.71 -15.49
CA ASP A 50 -3.81 17.57 -15.46
C ASP A 50 -5.10 16.76 -15.30
N ILE A 51 -5.23 15.63 -16.01
CA ILE A 51 -6.39 14.74 -15.87
C ILE A 51 -6.48 14.23 -14.43
N ALA A 52 -5.38 13.75 -13.87
CA ALA A 52 -5.35 13.19 -12.53
C ALA A 52 -5.62 14.27 -11.46
N GLU A 53 -4.97 15.42 -11.53
CA GLU A 53 -5.19 16.56 -10.61
C GLU A 53 -6.61 17.09 -10.69
N PHE A 54 -7.15 17.25 -11.90
CA PHE A 54 -8.53 17.65 -12.09
C PHE A 54 -9.48 16.66 -11.42
N LEU A 55 -9.31 15.35 -11.65
CA LEU A 55 -10.16 14.33 -11.05
C LEU A 55 -10.08 14.34 -9.52
N LEU A 56 -8.88 14.43 -8.93
CA LEU A 56 -8.71 14.55 -7.48
C LEU A 56 -9.42 15.78 -6.93
N PHE A 57 -9.25 16.94 -7.58
CA PHE A 57 -9.94 18.17 -7.21
C PHE A 57 -11.47 18.01 -7.28
N VAL A 58 -12.01 17.48 -8.38
CA VAL A 58 -13.46 17.32 -8.53
C VAL A 58 -14.01 16.31 -7.54
N LEU A 59 -13.31 15.20 -7.28
CA LEU A 59 -13.72 14.19 -6.30
C LEU A 59 -13.76 14.78 -4.89
N GLN A 60 -12.82 15.66 -4.54
CA GLN A 60 -12.77 16.32 -3.24
C GLN A 60 -13.90 17.35 -3.06
N TYR A 61 -14.11 18.23 -4.04
CA TYR A 61 -15.00 19.40 -3.86
C TYR A 61 -16.37 19.24 -4.51
N MET A 62 -16.50 18.44 -5.57
CA MET A 62 -17.73 18.29 -6.36
C MET A 62 -17.96 16.85 -6.84
N PRO A 63 -17.97 15.84 -5.95
CA PRO A 63 -17.98 14.41 -6.32
C PRO A 63 -19.15 14.01 -7.23
N SER A 64 -20.29 14.71 -7.11
CA SER A 64 -21.46 14.53 -7.99
C SER A 64 -21.16 14.66 -9.49
N VAL A 65 -20.19 15.49 -9.87
CA VAL A 65 -19.82 15.72 -11.27
C VAL A 65 -19.18 14.47 -11.87
N VAL A 66 -18.36 13.76 -11.08
CA VAL A 66 -17.71 12.52 -11.51
C VAL A 66 -18.69 11.35 -11.39
N ALA A 67 -19.44 11.24 -10.29
CA ALA A 67 -20.44 10.19 -10.07
C ALA A 67 -21.46 10.09 -11.21
N ASP A 68 -21.94 11.24 -11.70
CA ASP A 68 -22.99 11.30 -12.73
C ASP A 68 -22.41 11.35 -14.16
N GLY A 69 -21.09 11.50 -14.35
CA GLY A 69 -20.50 11.93 -15.63
C GLY A 69 -19.18 11.29 -16.03
N LEU A 70 -18.65 10.34 -15.26
CA LEU A 70 -17.40 9.63 -15.63
C LEU A 70 -17.66 8.64 -16.77
N ASP A 71 -17.13 8.95 -17.94
CA ASP A 71 -17.23 8.12 -19.14
C ASP A 71 -16.41 6.82 -19.04
N ASP A 72 -16.83 5.79 -19.76
CA ASP A 72 -16.09 4.52 -19.84
C ASP A 72 -14.67 4.72 -20.37
N THR A 73 -14.49 5.59 -21.35
CA THR A 73 -13.20 5.85 -21.97
C THR A 73 -12.20 6.45 -20.99
N LEU A 74 -12.66 7.35 -20.11
CA LEU A 74 -11.82 7.93 -19.08
C LEU A 74 -11.44 6.87 -18.03
N VAL A 75 -12.35 5.94 -17.70
CA VAL A 75 -12.01 4.77 -16.86
C VAL A 75 -10.96 3.90 -17.55
N THR A 76 -11.13 3.58 -18.83
CA THR A 76 -10.16 2.79 -19.60
C THR A 76 -8.80 3.46 -19.63
N TRP A 77 -8.74 4.77 -19.82
CA TRP A 77 -7.50 5.54 -19.77
C TRP A 77 -6.78 5.42 -18.43
N LEU A 78 -7.49 5.62 -17.30
CA LEU A 78 -6.90 5.47 -15.96
C LEU A 78 -6.34 4.05 -15.75
N LEU A 79 -7.07 3.02 -16.19
CA LEU A 79 -6.63 1.63 -16.11
C LEU A 79 -5.42 1.33 -16.99
N VAL A 80 -5.39 1.87 -18.21
CA VAL A 80 -4.25 1.74 -19.13
C VAL A 80 -3.02 2.40 -18.53
N CYS A 81 -3.11 3.62 -17.99
CA CYS A 81 -1.98 4.30 -17.34
C CYS A 81 -1.32 3.43 -16.26
N VAL A 82 -2.10 2.74 -15.43
CA VAL A 82 -1.57 1.83 -14.40
C VAL A 82 -1.02 0.54 -15.01
N CYS A 83 -1.69 0.00 -16.03
CA CYS A 83 -1.34 -1.29 -16.63
C CYS A 83 -0.32 -1.20 -17.78
N THR A 84 0.21 -0.01 -18.07
CA THR A 84 1.27 0.18 -19.08
C THR A 84 2.39 1.06 -18.52
N PRO A 85 3.08 0.62 -17.45
CA PRO A 85 4.13 1.40 -16.81
C PRO A 85 5.30 1.72 -17.75
N GLN A 86 5.48 0.97 -18.84
CA GLN A 86 6.49 1.26 -19.86
C GLN A 86 6.17 2.50 -20.71
N ALA A 87 4.90 2.87 -20.82
CA ALA A 87 4.46 4.01 -21.63
C ALA A 87 4.61 5.34 -20.88
N ILE A 88 4.52 5.32 -19.55
CA ILE A 88 4.60 6.50 -18.68
C ILE A 88 5.89 6.39 -17.87
N LYS A 89 6.95 7.07 -18.33
CA LYS A 89 8.28 6.99 -17.72
C LYS A 89 8.33 7.51 -16.28
N ASN A 90 7.50 8.50 -15.97
CA ASN A 90 7.44 9.13 -14.66
C ASN A 90 6.53 8.32 -13.70
N PRO A 91 7.09 7.63 -12.70
CA PRO A 91 6.30 6.79 -11.79
C PRO A 91 5.35 7.61 -10.90
N TYR A 92 5.63 8.91 -10.67
CA TYR A 92 4.75 9.77 -9.87
C TYR A 92 3.42 10.07 -10.56
N LEU A 93 3.40 10.07 -11.90
CA LEU A 93 2.14 10.20 -12.64
C LEU A 93 1.29 8.94 -12.47
N VAL A 94 1.91 7.76 -12.55
CA VAL A 94 1.24 6.49 -12.28
C VAL A 94 0.73 6.45 -10.84
N ALA A 95 1.53 6.93 -9.87
CA ALA A 95 1.11 7.07 -8.47
C ALA A 95 -0.11 7.98 -8.30
N LYS A 96 -0.15 9.13 -8.98
CA LYS A 96 -1.29 10.06 -8.95
C LYS A 96 -2.54 9.43 -9.59
N VAL A 97 -2.40 8.62 -10.63
CA VAL A 97 -3.51 7.84 -11.20
C VAL A 97 -3.98 6.75 -10.23
N VAL A 98 -3.07 6.06 -9.54
CA VAL A 98 -3.43 5.09 -8.48
C VAL A 98 -4.15 5.78 -7.33
N GLU A 99 -3.77 7.02 -6.97
CA GLU A 99 -4.51 7.83 -6.00
C GLU A 99 -5.92 8.15 -6.49
N VAL A 100 -6.11 8.49 -7.77
CA VAL A 100 -7.45 8.68 -8.35
C VAL A 100 -8.28 7.40 -8.22
N LEU A 101 -7.72 6.24 -8.59
CA LEU A 101 -8.38 4.94 -8.45
C LEU A 101 -8.70 4.65 -6.98
N PHE A 102 -7.81 4.98 -6.06
CA PHE A 102 -8.02 4.84 -4.62
C PHE A 102 -9.17 5.72 -4.13
N VAL A 103 -9.24 7.00 -4.52
CA VAL A 103 -10.34 7.89 -4.11
C VAL A 103 -11.68 7.42 -4.69
N LEU A 104 -11.69 6.96 -5.95
CA LEU A 104 -12.86 6.35 -6.59
C LEU A 104 -13.28 5.04 -5.90
N HIS A 105 -12.29 4.25 -5.46
CA HIS A 105 -12.49 2.99 -4.76
C HIS A 105 -13.01 3.19 -3.32
N SER A 106 -12.44 4.16 -2.59
CA SER A 106 -12.46 4.23 -1.13
C SER A 106 -13.85 4.28 -0.48
N GLY A 107 -14.94 4.47 -1.23
CA GLY A 107 -16.31 4.34 -0.72
C GLY A 107 -16.65 5.25 0.47
N ILE A 108 -15.73 6.17 0.84
CA ILE A 108 -15.87 7.11 1.97
C ILE A 108 -17.15 7.93 1.79
N LEU A 109 -17.60 8.08 0.54
CA LEU A 109 -18.97 8.44 0.20
C LEU A 109 -19.70 7.22 -0.39
N PRO A 110 -20.82 6.76 0.21
CA PRO A 110 -21.71 5.73 -0.37
C PRO A 110 -22.13 6.01 -1.83
N ARG A 111 -22.05 7.28 -2.24
CA ARG A 111 -22.37 7.75 -3.59
C ARG A 111 -21.40 7.28 -4.68
N ASN A 112 -20.17 6.85 -4.33
CA ASN A 112 -19.17 6.42 -5.32
C ASN A 112 -19.27 4.94 -5.69
N GLN A 113 -20.17 4.17 -5.06
CA GLN A 113 -20.33 2.74 -5.33
C GLN A 113 -20.55 2.38 -6.82
N PRO A 114 -21.38 3.12 -7.61
CA PRO A 114 -21.54 2.83 -9.03
C PRO A 114 -20.25 2.99 -9.83
N LEU A 115 -19.41 3.98 -9.49
CA LEU A 115 -18.12 4.21 -10.15
C LEU A 115 -17.13 3.11 -9.81
N TYR A 116 -17.08 2.68 -8.54
CA TYR A 116 -16.27 1.55 -8.12
C TYR A 116 -16.64 0.29 -8.90
N LEU A 117 -17.94 -0.03 -9.00
CA LEU A 117 -18.40 -1.18 -9.77
C LEU A 117 -18.05 -1.05 -11.26
N LYS A 118 -18.13 0.16 -11.83
CA LYS A 118 -17.74 0.44 -13.21
C LYS A 118 -16.26 0.12 -13.47
N ILE A 119 -15.37 0.51 -12.54
CA ILE A 119 -13.94 0.22 -12.62
C ILE A 119 -13.70 -1.29 -12.48
N MET A 120 -14.27 -1.92 -11.45
CA MET A 120 -14.03 -3.34 -11.15
C MET A 120 -14.56 -4.26 -12.24
N ASN A 121 -15.71 -3.96 -12.84
CA ASN A 121 -16.29 -4.76 -13.94
C ASN A 121 -15.64 -4.47 -15.29
N HIS A 122 -14.64 -3.57 -15.35
CA HIS A 122 -13.93 -3.29 -16.59
C HIS A 122 -12.98 -4.46 -16.93
N PRO A 123 -12.93 -4.95 -18.19
CA PRO A 123 -12.11 -6.11 -18.55
C PRO A 123 -10.61 -5.99 -18.19
N ILE A 124 -10.04 -4.79 -18.32
CA ILE A 124 -8.67 -4.51 -17.88
C ILE A 124 -8.52 -4.68 -16.35
N SER A 125 -9.52 -4.29 -15.56
CA SER A 125 -9.48 -4.45 -14.10
C SER A 125 -9.49 -5.92 -13.71
N GLU A 126 -10.44 -6.67 -14.28
CA GLU A 126 -10.63 -8.10 -13.98
C GLU A 126 -9.38 -8.93 -14.29
N VAL A 127 -8.66 -8.60 -15.36
CA VAL A 127 -7.56 -9.44 -15.86
C VAL A 127 -6.17 -8.93 -15.46
N HIS A 128 -5.94 -7.61 -15.46
CA HIS A 128 -4.60 -7.03 -15.43
C HIS A 128 -4.32 -6.19 -14.19
N LEU A 129 -5.30 -5.41 -13.70
CA LEU A 129 -5.03 -4.37 -12.71
C LEU A 129 -4.35 -4.91 -11.44
N ALA A 130 -4.79 -6.07 -10.93
CA ALA A 130 -4.16 -6.68 -9.75
C ALA A 130 -2.65 -6.97 -9.94
N SER A 131 -2.25 -7.54 -11.09
CA SER A 131 -0.84 -7.83 -11.39
C SER A 131 -0.01 -6.55 -11.49
N TYR A 132 -0.52 -5.54 -12.19
CA TYR A 132 0.19 -4.28 -12.35
C TYR A 132 0.27 -3.46 -11.07
N LEU A 133 -0.74 -3.51 -10.19
CA LEU A 133 -0.68 -2.93 -8.85
C LEU A 133 0.40 -3.61 -7.98
N MET A 134 0.47 -4.95 -7.98
CA MET A 134 1.53 -5.69 -7.26
C MET A 134 2.93 -5.40 -7.80
N LYS A 135 3.05 -5.27 -9.13
CA LYS A 135 4.31 -4.84 -9.77
C LYS A 135 4.68 -3.41 -9.34
N PHE A 136 3.75 -2.47 -9.43
CA PHE A 136 3.98 -1.07 -9.08
C PHE A 136 4.32 -0.90 -7.59
N TYR A 137 3.68 -1.67 -6.70
CA TYR A 137 4.02 -1.76 -5.28
C TYR A 137 5.51 -2.08 -5.05
N THR A 138 6.08 -2.91 -5.92
CA THR A 138 7.50 -3.29 -5.89
C THR A 138 8.38 -2.20 -6.49
N ASP A 139 8.01 -1.67 -7.66
CA ASP A 139 8.85 -0.74 -8.43
C ASP A 139 9.07 0.61 -7.70
N VAL A 140 8.10 1.07 -6.88
CA VAL A 140 8.23 2.31 -6.08
C VAL A 140 9.32 2.28 -5.01
N GLU A 141 9.96 1.13 -4.76
CA GLU A 141 11.11 1.06 -3.83
C GLU A 141 12.35 1.79 -4.41
N THR A 142 12.45 1.91 -5.73
CA THR A 142 13.68 2.34 -6.41
C THR A 142 13.75 3.83 -6.77
N THR A 143 12.79 4.65 -6.34
CA THR A 143 12.63 6.03 -6.86
C THR A 143 13.64 7.06 -6.34
N GLY A 144 14.39 6.80 -5.25
CA GLY A 144 15.74 7.35 -5.07
C GLY A 144 15.97 8.68 -4.34
N SER A 145 14.98 9.37 -3.73
CA SER A 145 15.24 10.57 -2.90
C SER A 145 14.54 10.58 -1.52
N SER A 146 15.02 11.42 -0.60
CA SER A 146 14.68 11.37 0.84
C SER A 146 13.28 11.89 1.22
N SER A 147 12.67 12.78 0.43
CA SER A 147 11.24 13.15 0.57
C SER A 147 10.31 12.04 0.08
N GLU A 148 10.80 11.18 -0.82
CA GLU A 148 10.02 10.13 -1.47
C GLU A 148 9.83 8.89 -0.58
N PHE A 149 10.54 8.82 0.54
CA PHE A 149 10.38 7.73 1.49
C PHE A 149 8.96 7.66 2.06
N TYR A 150 8.32 8.81 2.30
CA TYR A 150 6.93 8.85 2.76
C TYR A 150 5.94 8.68 1.60
N ASP A 151 6.31 9.11 0.40
CA ASP A 151 5.48 8.97 -0.80
C ASP A 151 5.30 7.49 -1.16
N LYS A 152 6.36 6.66 -1.09
CA LYS A 152 6.24 5.22 -1.40
C LYS A 152 5.25 4.50 -0.48
N PHE A 153 5.24 4.79 0.81
CA PHE A 153 4.30 4.16 1.73
C PHE A 153 2.87 4.64 1.49
N THR A 154 2.68 5.90 1.13
CA THR A 154 1.37 6.43 0.74
C THR A 154 0.86 5.73 -0.53
N ILE A 155 1.73 5.53 -1.53
CA ILE A 155 1.38 4.77 -2.73
C ILE A 155 1.02 3.33 -2.39
N ARG A 156 1.84 2.66 -1.57
CA ARG A 156 1.59 1.29 -1.11
C ARG A 156 0.30 1.16 -0.32
N TYR A 157 -0.04 2.16 0.49
CA TYR A 157 -1.33 2.24 1.18
C TYR A 157 -2.50 2.28 0.19
N HIS A 158 -2.46 3.17 -0.80
CA HIS A 158 -3.49 3.24 -1.85
C HIS A 158 -3.65 1.90 -2.56
N ILE A 159 -2.53 1.26 -2.95
CA ILE A 159 -2.53 -0.06 -3.58
C ILE A 159 -3.14 -1.12 -2.66
N SER A 160 -2.75 -1.15 -1.38
CA SER A 160 -3.20 -2.16 -0.41
C SER A 160 -4.72 -2.16 -0.23
N LEU A 161 -5.35 -0.98 -0.20
CA LEU A 161 -6.79 -0.86 -0.07
C LEU A 161 -7.53 -1.27 -1.34
N ILE A 162 -7.01 -0.93 -2.51
CA ILE A 162 -7.56 -1.40 -3.79
C ILE A 162 -7.49 -2.93 -3.85
N LEU A 163 -6.32 -3.53 -3.57
CA LEU A 163 -6.12 -4.99 -3.59
C LEU A 163 -7.00 -5.71 -2.57
N LYS A 164 -7.20 -5.14 -1.38
CA LYS A 164 -8.11 -5.69 -0.37
C LYS A 164 -9.54 -5.78 -0.87
N SER A 165 -10.03 -4.77 -1.57
CA SER A 165 -11.37 -4.84 -2.16
C SER A 165 -11.47 -5.81 -3.33
N MET A 166 -10.40 -5.95 -4.10
CA MET A 166 -10.29 -6.94 -5.16
C MET A 166 -10.36 -8.35 -4.59
N TRP A 167 -9.75 -8.58 -3.42
CA TRP A 167 -9.80 -9.86 -2.76
C TRP A 167 -11.24 -10.30 -2.40
N GLU A 168 -12.15 -9.37 -2.11
CA GLU A 168 -13.56 -9.68 -1.85
C GLU A 168 -14.32 -10.12 -3.12
N SER A 169 -13.83 -9.77 -4.31
CA SER A 169 -14.43 -10.16 -5.59
C SER A 169 -13.83 -11.49 -6.08
N PRO A 170 -14.64 -12.54 -6.34
CA PRO A 170 -14.13 -13.82 -6.86
C PRO A 170 -13.28 -13.67 -8.14
N VAL A 171 -13.72 -12.84 -9.09
CA VAL A 171 -13.02 -12.60 -10.36
C VAL A 171 -11.61 -12.03 -10.15
N HIS A 172 -11.48 -10.99 -9.33
CA HIS A 172 -10.19 -10.37 -9.06
C HIS A 172 -9.32 -11.22 -8.12
N ARG A 173 -9.93 -11.95 -7.17
CA ARG A 173 -9.22 -12.94 -6.34
C ARG A 173 -8.54 -14.01 -7.21
N ASP A 174 -9.26 -14.54 -8.20
CA ASP A 174 -8.70 -15.49 -9.17
C ASP A 174 -7.52 -14.88 -9.95
N ALA A 175 -7.60 -13.60 -10.33
CA ALA A 175 -6.50 -12.89 -10.97
C ALA A 175 -5.26 -12.76 -10.06
N ILE A 176 -5.45 -12.48 -8.76
CA ILE A 176 -4.36 -12.42 -7.77
C ILE A 176 -3.74 -13.81 -7.58
N ILE A 177 -4.55 -14.87 -7.45
CA ILE A 177 -4.07 -16.25 -7.34
C ILE A 177 -3.35 -16.71 -8.61
N LYS A 178 -3.80 -16.27 -9.79
CA LYS A 178 -3.11 -16.54 -11.05
C LYS A 178 -1.75 -15.85 -11.09
N GLU A 179 -1.68 -14.59 -10.65
CA GLU A 179 -0.41 -13.86 -10.56
C GLU A 179 0.54 -14.48 -9.53
N SER A 180 0.04 -15.07 -8.43
CA SER A 180 0.89 -15.73 -7.45
C SER A 180 1.66 -16.93 -8.03
N LYS A 181 1.14 -17.52 -9.11
CA LYS A 181 1.78 -18.59 -9.87
C LYS A 181 2.81 -18.07 -10.90
N SER A 182 2.90 -16.76 -11.14
CA SER A 182 3.81 -16.11 -12.11
C SER A 182 5.29 -16.06 -11.66
N GLY A 183 5.59 -16.63 -10.50
CA GLY A 183 6.97 -16.88 -10.07
C GLY A 183 7.65 -15.63 -9.52
N LYS A 184 8.33 -14.88 -10.39
CA LYS A 184 9.33 -13.88 -9.99
C LYS A 184 8.74 -12.57 -9.50
N GLN A 185 7.65 -12.09 -10.11
CA GLN A 185 7.07 -10.79 -9.73
C GLN A 185 6.36 -10.88 -8.37
N PHE A 186 5.55 -11.93 -8.19
CA PHE A 186 4.88 -12.16 -6.92
C PHE A 186 5.86 -12.36 -5.75
N VAL A 187 6.97 -13.08 -5.97
CA VAL A 187 8.02 -13.24 -4.95
C VAL A 187 8.61 -11.87 -4.55
N LYS A 188 8.88 -10.99 -5.51
CA LYS A 188 9.37 -9.63 -5.20
C LYS A 188 8.33 -8.82 -4.43
N PHE A 189 7.06 -8.95 -4.78
CA PHE A 189 5.97 -8.30 -4.06
C PHE A 189 5.89 -8.77 -2.60
N ILE A 190 5.87 -10.09 -2.36
CA ILE A 190 5.89 -10.67 -1.00
C ILE A 190 7.14 -10.23 -0.23
N ASN A 191 8.30 -10.19 -0.89
CA ASN A 191 9.51 -9.68 -0.30
C ASN A 191 9.38 -8.21 0.16
N MET A 192 8.76 -7.35 -0.64
CA MET A 192 8.47 -5.98 -0.23
C MET A 192 7.48 -5.91 0.92
N LEU A 193 6.43 -6.75 0.94
CA LEU A 193 5.50 -6.83 2.08
C LEU A 193 6.20 -7.20 3.39
N MET A 194 7.13 -8.16 3.36
CA MET A 194 7.91 -8.54 4.54
C MET A 194 8.81 -7.40 5.03
N ASN A 195 9.48 -6.71 4.10
CA ASN A 195 10.32 -5.57 4.44
C ASN A 195 9.51 -4.44 5.07
N ASP A 196 8.36 -4.10 4.48
CA ASP A 196 7.46 -3.07 4.98
C ASP A 196 6.90 -3.44 6.36
N THR A 197 6.48 -4.68 6.55
CA THR A 197 5.97 -5.17 7.83
C THR A 197 7.02 -5.01 8.92
N THR A 198 8.26 -5.43 8.65
CA THR A 198 9.38 -5.32 9.60
C THR A 198 9.66 -3.86 9.96
N PHE A 199 9.83 -3.02 8.95
CA PHE A 199 10.17 -1.61 9.15
C PHE A 199 9.06 -0.85 9.87
N LEU A 200 7.82 -0.95 9.38
CA LEU A 200 6.70 -0.17 9.91
C LEU A 200 6.36 -0.56 11.34
N LEU A 201 6.46 -1.84 11.70
CA LEU A 201 6.21 -2.27 13.08
C LEU A 201 7.32 -1.86 14.05
N ASP A 202 8.59 -1.95 13.65
CA ASP A 202 9.70 -1.51 14.50
C ASP A 202 9.65 0.01 14.74
N GLU A 203 9.46 0.80 13.67
CA GLU A 203 9.31 2.26 13.76
C GLU A 203 8.07 2.68 14.54
N SER A 204 6.96 1.95 14.41
CA SER A 204 5.75 2.22 15.19
C SER A 204 5.99 2.02 16.68
N LEU A 205 6.66 0.91 17.07
CA LEU A 205 6.99 0.61 18.45
C LEU A 205 8.00 1.61 19.03
N GLU A 206 9.00 2.01 18.24
CA GLU A 206 9.96 3.02 18.66
C GLU A 206 9.29 4.39 18.86
N SER A 207 8.41 4.79 17.94
CA SER A 207 7.65 6.03 18.06
C SER A 207 6.72 6.02 19.28
N LEU A 208 6.02 4.91 19.53
CA LEU A 208 5.20 4.73 20.73
C LEU A 208 6.06 4.82 22.01
N LYS A 209 7.29 4.28 21.99
CA LYS A 209 8.20 4.35 23.14
C LYS A 209 8.58 5.80 23.43
N ARG A 210 8.95 6.59 22.41
CA ARG A 210 9.25 8.02 22.57
C ARG A 210 8.04 8.80 23.09
N ILE A 211 6.84 8.50 22.57
CA ILE A 211 5.57 9.08 23.07
C ILE A 211 5.38 8.75 24.55
N HIS A 212 5.52 7.48 24.94
CA HIS A 212 5.36 7.04 26.32
C HIS A 212 6.33 7.76 27.26
N GLU A 213 7.62 7.83 26.91
CA GLU A 213 8.64 8.51 27.72
C GLU A 213 8.31 10.00 27.93
N VAL A 214 7.88 10.71 26.89
CA VAL A 214 7.50 12.13 27.02
C VAL A 214 6.21 12.28 27.84
N GLN A 215 5.24 11.39 27.65
CA GLN A 215 3.98 11.40 28.43
C GLN A 215 4.24 11.14 29.92
N GLU A 216 5.13 10.20 30.28
CA GLU A 216 5.53 9.97 31.67
C GLU A 216 6.24 11.19 32.29
N MET A 217 7.13 11.83 31.53
CA MET A 217 7.80 13.07 31.98
C MET A 217 6.79 14.20 32.24
N MET A 218 5.77 14.34 31.38
CA MET A 218 4.73 15.36 31.53
C MET A 218 3.73 15.04 32.65
N ALA A 219 3.54 13.76 32.99
CA ALA A 219 2.67 13.33 34.08
C ALA A 219 3.27 13.70 35.46
N ASP A 220 4.59 13.70 35.61
CA ASP A 220 5.28 14.22 36.79
C ASP A 220 5.36 15.76 36.73
N GLN A 221 4.25 16.42 37.08
CA GLN A 221 4.14 17.89 37.04
C GLN A 221 5.27 18.59 37.81
N THR A 222 5.72 18.02 38.93
CA THR A 222 6.77 18.62 39.77
C THR A 222 8.10 18.68 39.01
N LYS A 223 8.51 17.58 38.38
CA LYS A 223 9.74 17.56 37.55
C LYS A 223 9.56 18.34 36.25
N TRP A 224 8.37 18.29 35.66
CA TRP A 224 8.08 18.98 34.41
C TRP A 224 8.22 20.50 34.54
N PHE A 225 7.65 21.11 35.58
CA PHE A 225 7.74 22.55 35.82
C PHE A 225 9.13 23.02 36.29
N GLN A 226 10.01 22.11 36.70
CA GLN A 226 11.42 22.41 36.99
C GLN A 226 12.27 22.51 35.72
N LEU A 227 11.81 21.95 34.59
CA LEU A 227 12.53 22.05 33.32
C LEU A 227 12.47 23.49 32.77
N PRO A 228 13.53 23.98 32.12
CA PRO A 228 13.49 25.26 31.41
C PRO A 228 12.36 25.29 30.36
N THR A 229 11.73 26.45 30.17
CA THR A 229 10.62 26.65 29.23
C THR A 229 10.95 26.17 27.82
N ASP A 230 12.17 26.40 27.33
CA ASP A 230 12.61 25.96 26.00
C ASP A 230 12.63 24.43 25.87
N GLN A 231 13.00 23.71 26.93
CA GLN A 231 12.98 22.24 26.95
C GLN A 231 11.55 21.71 26.97
N GLN A 232 10.65 22.34 27.74
CA GLN A 232 9.24 21.97 27.76
C GLN A 232 8.60 22.13 26.37
N GLN A 233 8.87 23.27 25.70
CA GLN A 233 8.38 23.53 24.35
C GLN A 233 8.96 22.53 23.33
N SER A 234 10.26 22.26 23.39
CA SER A 234 10.93 21.30 22.51
C SER A 234 10.33 19.90 22.64
N ARG A 235 10.17 19.41 23.89
CA ARG A 235 9.55 18.10 24.17
C ARG A 235 8.10 18.02 23.73
N THR A 236 7.33 19.10 23.90
CA THR A 236 5.94 19.17 23.42
C THR A 236 5.87 19.12 21.89
N ARG A 237 6.75 19.84 21.18
CA ARG A 237 6.83 19.77 19.72
C ARG A 237 7.23 18.38 19.24
N GLN A 238 8.20 17.76 19.92
CA GLN A 238 8.63 16.38 19.63
C GLN A 238 7.47 15.40 19.81
N LEU A 239 6.70 15.51 20.90
CA LEU A 239 5.53 14.68 21.13
C LEU A 239 4.53 14.78 19.97
N VAL A 240 4.18 15.99 19.54
CA VAL A 240 3.24 16.18 18.41
C VAL A 240 3.76 15.55 17.12
N ALA A 241 5.07 15.67 16.86
CA ALA A 241 5.71 15.04 15.69
C ALA A 241 5.66 13.50 15.77
N ASP A 242 6.07 12.92 16.90
CA ASP A 242 6.05 11.47 17.14
C ASP A 242 4.63 10.91 17.08
N GLU A 243 3.63 11.61 17.63
CA GLU A 243 2.23 11.21 17.57
C GLU A 243 1.69 11.13 16.13
N ARG A 244 2.02 12.13 15.29
CA ARG A 244 1.63 12.15 13.88
C ARG A 244 2.31 11.01 13.11
N GLN A 245 3.60 10.83 13.32
CA GLN A 245 4.40 9.80 12.65
C GLN A 245 3.95 8.39 13.06
N CYS A 246 3.76 8.15 14.36
CA CYS A 246 3.26 6.90 14.90
C CYS A 246 1.91 6.50 14.29
N ARG A 247 0.95 7.43 14.23
CA ARG A 247 -0.35 7.17 13.60
C ARG A 247 -0.21 6.76 12.12
N SER A 248 0.67 7.44 11.39
CA SER A 248 0.94 7.11 9.98
C SER A 248 1.50 5.69 9.85
N TYR A 249 2.57 5.37 10.60
CA TYR A 249 3.19 4.05 10.54
C TYR A 249 2.27 2.93 10.98
N LEU A 250 1.47 3.11 12.02
CA LEU A 250 0.51 2.10 12.47
C LEU A 250 -0.61 1.85 11.47
N THR A 251 -1.09 2.91 10.81
CA THR A 251 -2.10 2.78 9.74
C THR A 251 -1.55 1.93 8.60
N LEU A 252 -0.32 2.21 8.18
CA LEU A 252 0.38 1.47 7.13
C LEU A 252 0.66 0.01 7.56
N ALA A 253 1.25 -0.18 8.74
CA ALA A 253 1.58 -1.51 9.26
C ALA A 253 0.34 -2.41 9.32
N ARG A 254 -0.78 -1.85 9.77
CA ARG A 254 -2.06 -2.56 9.85
C ARG A 254 -2.51 -3.02 8.46
N GLU A 255 -2.57 -2.15 7.46
CA GLU A 255 -3.02 -2.57 6.13
C GLU A 255 -2.02 -3.52 5.45
N THR A 256 -0.71 -3.36 5.68
CA THR A 256 0.30 -4.31 5.18
C THR A 256 0.14 -5.69 5.80
N VAL A 257 -0.04 -5.79 7.13
CA VAL A 257 -0.24 -7.08 7.81
C VAL A 257 -1.59 -7.70 7.44
N ASP A 258 -2.64 -6.90 7.29
CA ASP A 258 -3.95 -7.37 6.83
C ASP A 258 -3.88 -7.97 5.42
N MET A 259 -3.14 -7.32 4.52
CA MET A 259 -2.86 -7.85 3.19
C MET A 259 -2.07 -9.16 3.24
N PHE A 260 -1.06 -9.22 4.10
CA PHE A 260 -0.30 -10.45 4.30
C PHE A 260 -1.17 -11.60 4.84
N HIS A 261 -2.06 -11.28 5.76
CA HIS A 261 -3.00 -12.22 6.38
C HIS A 261 -3.97 -12.81 5.37
N TYR A 262 -4.71 -12.00 4.60
CA TYR A 262 -5.70 -12.55 3.67
C TYR A 262 -5.05 -13.31 2.50
N LEU A 263 -3.86 -12.89 2.03
CA LEU A 263 -3.17 -13.58 0.95
C LEU A 263 -2.77 -15.00 1.38
N THR A 264 -2.28 -15.15 2.61
CA THR A 264 -1.81 -16.46 3.12
C THR A 264 -2.94 -17.46 3.37
N VAL A 265 -4.20 -17.02 3.47
CA VAL A 265 -5.36 -17.91 3.60
C VAL A 265 -5.44 -18.90 2.42
N GLU A 266 -5.32 -18.39 1.19
CA GLU A 266 -5.49 -19.20 -0.03
C GLU A 266 -4.18 -19.42 -0.79
N ILE A 267 -3.22 -18.49 -0.71
CA ILE A 267 -1.94 -18.56 -1.43
C ILE A 267 -0.85 -19.00 -0.47
N LYS A 268 -0.39 -20.26 -0.60
CA LYS A 268 0.65 -20.85 0.28
C LYS A 268 1.99 -21.07 -0.41
N GLU A 269 1.99 -21.75 -1.56
CA GLU A 269 3.22 -22.20 -2.24
C GLU A 269 4.28 -21.11 -2.43
N PRO A 270 3.96 -19.88 -2.86
CA PRO A 270 4.97 -18.83 -3.02
C PRO A 270 5.70 -18.48 -1.71
N PHE A 271 5.03 -18.52 -0.57
CA PHE A 271 5.61 -18.21 0.75
C PHE A 271 6.58 -19.29 1.24
N LEU A 272 6.44 -20.52 0.73
CA LEU A 272 7.24 -21.68 1.11
C LEU A 272 8.48 -21.88 0.23
N ARG A 273 8.69 -21.04 -0.78
CA ARG A 273 9.89 -21.11 -1.62
C ARG A 273 11.13 -20.80 -0.80
N LEU A 274 12.24 -21.49 -1.11
CA LEU A 274 13.51 -21.37 -0.38
C LEU A 274 14.00 -19.91 -0.25
N GLU A 275 13.75 -19.09 -1.27
CA GLU A 275 14.14 -17.67 -1.30
C GLU A 275 13.30 -16.76 -0.37
N LEU A 276 12.16 -17.25 0.14
CA LEU A 276 11.24 -16.50 1.01
C LEU A 276 11.06 -17.14 2.38
N VAL A 277 10.99 -18.46 2.48
CA VAL A 277 10.53 -19.16 3.70
C VAL A 277 11.38 -18.87 4.94
N GLU A 278 12.70 -18.82 4.81
CA GLU A 278 13.60 -18.48 5.92
C GLU A 278 13.43 -17.01 6.34
N ARG A 279 13.31 -16.10 5.37
CA ARG A 279 13.14 -14.66 5.60
C ARG A 279 11.79 -14.34 6.21
N LEU A 280 10.75 -15.05 5.77
CA LEU A 280 9.41 -15.00 6.33
C LEU A 280 9.41 -15.44 7.79
N SER A 281 10.05 -16.58 8.06
CA SER A 281 10.19 -17.12 9.42
C SER A 281 10.92 -16.14 10.34
N ALA A 282 12.02 -15.55 9.86
CA ALA A 282 12.76 -14.52 10.60
C ALA A 282 11.91 -13.27 10.86
N MET A 283 11.19 -12.77 9.85
CA MET A 283 10.33 -11.60 9.98
C MET A 283 9.19 -11.84 10.99
N LEU A 284 8.50 -12.98 10.89
CA LEU A 284 7.41 -13.31 11.81
C LEU A 284 7.92 -13.47 13.24
N ASN A 285 9.04 -14.20 13.43
CA ASN A 285 9.65 -14.40 14.75
C ASN A 285 10.10 -13.07 15.37
N PHE A 286 10.71 -12.18 14.57
CA PHE A 286 11.10 -10.85 15.02
C PHE A 286 9.90 -10.03 15.49
N ASN A 287 8.83 -9.96 14.68
CA ASN A 287 7.63 -9.19 15.04
C ASN A 287 6.88 -9.79 16.24
N LEU A 288 6.85 -11.13 16.34
CA LEU A 288 6.28 -11.82 17.50
C LEU A 288 7.07 -11.50 18.78
N GLN A 289 8.40 -11.50 18.72
CA GLN A 289 9.26 -11.12 19.85
C GLN A 289 9.04 -9.67 20.26
N GLN A 290 8.89 -8.76 19.31
CA GLN A 290 8.64 -7.34 19.58
C GLN A 290 7.31 -7.14 20.33
N LEU A 291 6.24 -7.81 19.90
CA LEU A 291 4.90 -7.71 20.50
C LEU A 291 4.74 -8.46 21.83
N CYS A 292 5.39 -9.61 21.99
CA CYS A 292 5.31 -10.42 23.21
C CYS A 292 6.40 -10.08 24.24
N GLY A 293 7.41 -9.32 23.82
CA GLY A 293 8.59 -8.96 24.60
C GLY A 293 8.37 -7.78 25.55
N PRO A 294 9.40 -7.45 26.36
CA PRO A 294 9.34 -6.34 27.31
C PRO A 294 9.13 -4.99 26.61
N LYS A 295 9.59 -4.84 25.35
CA LYS A 295 9.41 -3.63 24.54
C LYS A 295 7.94 -3.25 24.42
N CYS A 296 7.04 -4.19 24.10
CA CYS A 296 5.62 -3.91 24.01
C CYS A 296 4.90 -4.02 25.37
N LYS A 297 5.29 -4.96 26.26
CA LYS A 297 4.61 -5.15 27.56
C LYS A 297 4.69 -3.93 28.48
N ASN A 298 5.79 -3.19 28.43
CA ASN A 298 6.01 -2.01 29.26
C ASN A 298 5.47 -0.73 28.62
N LEU A 299 4.99 -0.81 27.38
CA LEU A 299 4.58 0.34 26.60
C LEU A 299 3.14 0.74 26.93
N LYS A 300 2.97 1.86 27.64
CA LYS A 300 1.65 2.39 28.00
C LYS A 300 1.51 3.84 27.56
N VAL A 301 0.99 4.04 26.35
CA VAL A 301 0.62 5.37 25.87
C VAL A 301 -0.79 5.73 26.31
N ASN A 302 -1.03 7.01 26.55
CA ASN A 302 -2.37 7.53 26.79
C ASN A 302 -3.19 7.47 25.49
N THR A 303 -4.46 7.06 25.56
CA THR A 303 -5.38 7.04 24.41
C THR A 303 -4.82 6.27 23.20
N PRO A 304 -4.41 4.99 23.35
CA PRO A 304 -3.77 4.21 22.28
C PRO A 304 -4.58 4.15 20.98
N GLU A 305 -5.91 4.23 21.08
CA GLU A 305 -6.86 4.30 19.98
C GLU A 305 -6.63 5.50 19.05
N LYS A 306 -6.08 6.62 19.55
CA LYS A 306 -5.72 7.81 18.75
C LYS A 306 -4.71 7.47 17.67
N TYR A 307 -3.85 6.50 17.93
CA TYR A 307 -2.80 6.06 17.01
C TYR A 307 -3.21 4.83 16.20
N GLY A 308 -4.39 4.23 16.46
CA GLY A 308 -4.79 2.95 15.89
C GLY A 308 -4.02 1.76 16.49
N TRP A 309 -3.50 1.89 17.71
CA TRP A 309 -2.69 0.85 18.34
C TRP A 309 -3.55 -0.27 18.93
N GLU A 310 -3.62 -1.40 18.21
CA GLU A 310 -4.37 -2.60 18.59
C GLU A 310 -3.45 -3.84 18.69
N PRO A 311 -2.52 -3.93 19.66
CA PRO A 311 -1.45 -4.95 19.68
C PRO A 311 -1.98 -6.38 19.72
N ARG A 312 -3.11 -6.62 20.37
CA ARG A 312 -3.74 -7.96 20.44
C ARG A 312 -4.27 -8.41 19.08
N ARG A 313 -4.86 -7.50 18.32
CA ARG A 313 -5.37 -7.79 16.97
C ARG A 313 -4.20 -8.08 16.04
N LEU A 314 -3.18 -7.23 16.07
CA LEU A 314 -1.98 -7.40 15.27
C LEU A 314 -1.28 -8.73 15.57
N LEU A 315 -1.12 -9.06 16.86
CA LEU A 315 -0.58 -10.35 17.30
C LEU A 315 -1.43 -11.52 16.79
N GLY A 316 -2.77 -11.42 16.86
CA GLY A 316 -3.68 -12.42 16.32
C GLY A 316 -3.46 -12.65 14.83
N GLN A 317 -3.36 -11.59 14.03
CA GLN A 317 -3.12 -11.70 12.59
C GLN A 317 -1.75 -12.33 12.27
N LEU A 318 -0.71 -12.00 13.03
CA LEU A 318 0.60 -12.63 12.87
C LEU A 318 0.55 -14.13 13.21
N VAL A 319 -0.13 -14.50 14.30
CA VAL A 319 -0.33 -15.91 14.68
C VAL A 319 -1.14 -16.66 13.62
N ASP A 320 -2.19 -16.06 13.08
CA ASP A 320 -2.98 -16.66 11.99
C ASP A 320 -2.12 -16.92 10.76
N ILE A 321 -1.17 -16.04 10.41
CA ILE A 321 -0.24 -16.30 9.30
C ILE A 321 0.60 -17.55 9.53
N TYR A 322 1.05 -17.80 10.77
CA TYR A 322 1.71 -19.08 11.11
C TYR A 322 0.78 -20.27 10.85
N LEU A 323 -0.49 -20.16 11.26
CA LEU A 323 -1.48 -21.23 11.10
C LEU A 323 -1.88 -21.45 9.63
N HIS A 324 -1.95 -20.39 8.83
CA HIS A 324 -2.25 -20.48 7.40
C HIS A 324 -1.17 -21.29 6.66
N LEU A 325 0.10 -21.09 7.05
CA LEU A 325 1.28 -21.71 6.44
C LEU A 325 1.74 -22.97 7.19
N ASP A 326 0.91 -23.54 8.05
CA ASP A 326 1.24 -24.72 8.86
C ASP A 326 1.54 -25.95 7.98
N CYS A 327 2.82 -26.28 7.85
CA CYS A 327 3.35 -27.46 7.17
C CYS A 327 4.78 -27.78 7.66
N ASP A 328 5.27 -28.99 7.37
CA ASP A 328 6.59 -29.46 7.82
C ASP A 328 7.74 -28.59 7.31
N GLU A 329 7.64 -28.10 6.07
CA GLU A 329 8.64 -27.22 5.46
C GLU A 329 8.74 -25.88 6.20
N PHE A 330 7.60 -25.28 6.53
CA PHE A 330 7.55 -24.02 7.27
C PHE A 330 7.99 -24.19 8.73
N ALA A 331 7.54 -25.26 9.39
CA ALA A 331 7.98 -25.61 10.74
C ALA A 331 9.50 -25.80 10.82
N SER A 332 10.11 -26.44 9.81
CA SER A 332 11.56 -26.61 9.70
C SER A 332 12.28 -25.27 9.57
N ALA A 333 11.79 -24.36 8.73
CA ALA A 333 12.36 -23.03 8.56
C ALA A 333 12.27 -22.19 9.86
N ILE A 334 11.14 -22.25 10.58
CA ILE A 334 11.00 -21.61 11.89
C ILE A 334 12.01 -22.16 12.88
N ALA A 335 12.15 -23.48 12.96
CA ALA A 335 13.08 -24.13 13.88
C ALA A 335 14.53 -23.73 13.59
N GLN A 336 14.93 -23.68 12.32
CA GLN A 336 16.27 -23.27 11.91
C GLN A 336 16.57 -21.83 12.34
N VAL A 337 15.66 -20.90 12.08
CA VAL A 337 15.81 -19.49 12.51
C VAL A 337 15.90 -19.37 14.03
N LEU A 338 15.12 -20.15 14.79
CA LEU A 338 15.19 -20.14 16.25
C LEU A 338 16.52 -20.67 16.78
N LEU A 339 17.10 -21.69 16.14
CA LEU A 339 18.41 -22.23 16.49
C LEU A 339 19.54 -21.22 16.23
N GLU A 340 19.42 -20.40 15.18
CA GLU A 340 20.39 -19.32 14.91
C GLU A 340 20.30 -18.19 15.95
N LEU A 341 19.08 -17.85 16.41
CA LEU A 341 18.86 -16.81 17.43
C LEU A 341 19.19 -17.26 18.85
N PHE A 342 19.00 -18.55 19.14
CA PHE A 342 19.29 -19.18 20.42
C PHE A 342 20.17 -20.41 20.18
N PRO A 343 21.46 -20.22 19.87
CA PRO A 343 22.36 -21.36 19.72
C PRO A 343 22.28 -22.16 21.01
N LEU A 344 21.83 -23.42 20.89
CA LEU A 344 21.77 -24.36 21.99
C LEU A 344 23.14 -24.31 22.67
N ARG A 345 23.20 -23.74 23.88
CA ARG A 345 24.38 -23.84 24.71
C ARG A 345 24.55 -25.32 24.97
N THR A 346 25.44 -25.96 24.21
CA THR A 346 25.96 -27.29 24.53
C THR A 346 26.59 -27.16 25.91
N TYR A 347 25.90 -27.71 26.90
CA TYR A 347 26.39 -27.87 28.26
C TYR A 347 27.52 -28.89 28.31
#